data_AF-A0A1R7T5U7-F1
#
_entry.id   AF-A0A1R7T5U7-F1
#
_cell.length_a   1.000
_cell.length_b   1.000
_cell.length_c   1.000
_cell.angle_alpha   90.00
_cell.angle_beta   90.00
_cell.angle_gamma   90.00
#
_symmetry.space_group_name_H-M   'P 1'
#
loop_
_entity.id
_entity.type
_entity.pdbx_description
1 polymer ?
#
loop_
_entity_poly.entity_id
_entity_poly.type
_entity_poly.pdbx_seq_one_letter_code
_entity_poly.pdbx_strand_id
1 'polypeptide(L)'
;MVNVIIKELGNHAPFTFFGAFTGIIIILFSQKLPHNISYNIFYTLHPIHVVLSALVTASMYELHTCKHISGQCFRGKCNLWVLLIIGYVGSVGIATISDSLIPYIGEVLLNLPNREIHIGFIEKWWLVNPLALLGTALACFRPRTKFPHAGHVLLSTWASLFHIIMAIEGSLNWYLYVGIFLFLFLAVWTPCCLSDIVFPLLFVKEDNFFDSQADK
;
A
#
# COMPACT_ATOMS: atom_id res chain seq x y z
N MET A 1 6.67 -12.81 -17.23
CA MET A 1 6.39 -11.71 -16.28
C MET A 1 4.91 -11.34 -16.23
N VAL A 2 4.26 -10.95 -17.34
CA VAL A 2 2.82 -10.54 -17.35
C VAL A 2 1.87 -11.60 -16.76
N ASN A 3 2.02 -12.88 -17.12
CA ASN A 3 1.17 -13.95 -16.55
C ASN A 3 1.31 -14.10 -15.03
N VAL A 4 2.50 -13.80 -14.48
CA VAL A 4 2.73 -13.78 -13.03
C VAL A 4 2.00 -12.60 -12.41
N ILE A 5 2.08 -11.42 -13.01
CA ILE A 5 1.36 -10.22 -12.53
C ILE A 5 -0.15 -10.46 -12.50
N ILE A 6 -0.72 -11.02 -13.57
CA ILE A 6 -2.16 -11.31 -13.65
C ILE A 6 -2.57 -12.34 -12.58
N LYS A 7 -1.77 -13.40 -12.40
CA LYS A 7 -2.02 -14.42 -11.38
C LYS A 7 -1.98 -13.82 -9.97
N GLU A 8 -0.99 -13.00 -9.68
CA GLU A 8 -0.85 -12.34 -8.39
C GLU A 8 -1.98 -11.35 -8.14
N LEU A 9 -2.33 -10.50 -9.12
CA LEU A 9 -3.51 -9.64 -9.03
C LEU A 9 -4.78 -10.45 -8.75
N GLY A 10 -4.99 -11.56 -9.45
CA GLY A 10 -6.14 -12.46 -9.21
C GLY A 10 -6.18 -13.02 -7.79
N ASN A 11 -5.04 -13.42 -7.24
CA ASN A 11 -4.94 -13.96 -5.87
C ASN A 11 -5.22 -12.91 -4.78
N HIS A 12 -4.93 -11.63 -5.06
CA HIS A 12 -5.08 -10.53 -4.10
C HIS A 12 -6.41 -9.76 -4.23
N ALA A 13 -7.14 -9.98 -5.32
CA ALA A 13 -8.47 -9.40 -5.54
C ALA A 13 -9.47 -9.74 -4.41
N PRO A 14 -9.60 -10.98 -3.89
CA PRO A 14 -10.54 -11.28 -2.81
C PRO A 14 -10.26 -10.51 -1.52
N PHE A 15 -8.98 -10.33 -1.19
CA PHE A 15 -8.58 -9.58 0.01
C PHE A 15 -8.84 -8.08 -0.16
N THR A 16 -8.56 -7.54 -1.35
CA THR A 16 -8.89 -6.14 -1.66
C THR A 16 -10.41 -5.90 -1.68
N PHE A 17 -11.17 -6.86 -2.21
CA PHE A 17 -12.64 -6.85 -2.14
C PHE A 17 -13.12 -6.80 -0.69
N PHE A 18 -12.53 -7.62 0.19
CA PHE A 18 -12.86 -7.59 1.62
C PHE A 18 -12.54 -6.23 2.25
N GLY A 19 -11.40 -5.62 1.91
CA GLY A 19 -11.05 -4.27 2.34
C GLY A 19 -12.07 -3.23 1.87
N ALA A 20 -12.43 -3.24 0.58
CA ALA A 20 -13.41 -2.30 0.02
C ALA A 20 -14.80 -2.51 0.62
N PHE A 21 -15.22 -3.77 0.81
CA PHE A 21 -16.50 -4.13 1.42
C PHE A 21 -16.59 -3.65 2.87
N THR A 22 -15.56 -3.89 3.68
CA THR A 22 -15.48 -3.35 5.04
C THR A 22 -15.42 -1.83 5.04
N GLY A 23 -14.77 -1.22 4.05
CA GLY A 23 -14.79 0.23 3.85
C GLY A 23 -16.21 0.79 3.64
N ILE A 24 -17.05 0.10 2.86
CA ILE A 24 -18.47 0.45 2.69
C ILE A 24 -19.25 0.31 4.00
N ILE A 25 -18.94 -0.69 4.82
CA ILE A 25 -19.54 -0.79 6.16
C ILE A 25 -19.11 0.41 7.02
N ILE A 26 -17.83 0.76 7.03
CA ILE A 26 -17.29 1.86 7.85
C ILE A 26 -17.92 3.20 7.44
N ILE A 27 -18.01 3.51 6.14
CA ILE A 27 -18.55 4.79 5.67
C ILE A 27 -20.03 4.97 6.01
N LEU A 28 -20.82 3.90 6.05
CA LEU A 28 -22.23 3.98 6.48
C LEU A 28 -22.37 4.58 7.87
N PHE A 29 -21.44 4.25 8.78
CA PHE A 29 -21.41 4.76 10.15
C PHE A 29 -20.58 6.05 10.31
N SER A 30 -19.67 6.34 9.37
CA SER A 30 -18.63 7.37 9.51
C SER A 30 -18.78 8.56 8.56
N GLN A 31 -19.73 8.55 7.62
CA GLN A 31 -19.94 9.64 6.64
C GLN A 31 -20.25 11.02 7.25
N LYS A 32 -20.61 11.09 8.54
CA LYS A 32 -20.85 12.34 9.28
C LYS A 32 -19.69 12.75 10.18
N LEU A 33 -18.54 12.07 10.08
CA LEU A 33 -17.37 12.44 10.88
C LEU A 33 -16.87 13.83 10.49
N PRO A 34 -16.54 14.69 11.47
CA PRO A 34 -15.89 15.96 11.19
C PRO A 34 -14.56 15.76 10.45
N HIS A 35 -14.23 16.70 9.56
CA HIS A 35 -13.00 16.70 8.77
C HIS A 35 -11.74 16.40 9.60
N ASN A 36 -11.56 17.06 10.75
CA ASN A 36 -10.39 16.88 11.60
C ASN A 36 -10.26 15.44 12.16
N ILE A 37 -11.38 14.77 12.46
CA ILE A 37 -11.35 13.38 12.93
C ILE A 37 -10.93 12.45 11.79
N SER A 38 -11.54 12.61 10.61
CA SER A 38 -11.20 11.83 9.41
C SER A 38 -9.74 12.04 9.00
N TYR A 39 -9.24 13.28 9.08
CA TYR A 39 -7.84 13.64 8.85
C TYR A 39 -6.88 12.94 9.81
N ASN A 40 -7.20 12.91 11.10
CA ASN A 40 -6.35 12.24 12.09
C ASN A 40 -6.36 10.72 11.91
N ILE A 41 -7.50 10.13 11.53
CA ILE A 41 -7.58 8.70 11.23
C ILE A 41 -6.77 8.39 9.97
N PHE A 42 -6.91 9.17 8.89
CA PHE A 42 -6.08 9.07 7.69
C PHE A 42 -4.60 9.11 8.04
N TYR A 43 -4.15 10.11 8.80
CA TYR A 43 -2.75 10.24 9.21
C TYR A 43 -2.28 9.28 10.31
N THR A 44 -3.18 8.47 10.85
CA THR A 44 -2.82 7.31 11.69
C THR A 44 -2.62 6.07 10.82
N LEU A 45 -3.54 5.83 9.88
CA LEU A 45 -3.52 4.66 8.99
C LEU A 45 -2.40 4.76 7.94
N HIS A 46 -2.17 5.96 7.40
CA HIS A 46 -1.19 6.21 6.34
C HIS A 46 0.22 5.77 6.73
N PRO A 47 0.83 6.28 7.82
CA PRO A 47 2.18 5.89 8.19
C PRO A 47 2.29 4.40 8.54
N ILE A 48 1.24 3.80 9.13
CA ILE A 48 1.25 2.37 9.49
C ILE A 48 1.29 1.51 8.22
N HIS A 49 0.45 1.79 7.22
CA HIS A 49 0.48 1.00 6.00
C HIS A 49 1.73 1.27 5.16
N VAL A 50 2.32 2.47 5.23
CA VAL A 50 3.63 2.77 4.62
C VAL A 50 4.72 1.88 5.22
N VAL A 51 4.78 1.72 6.56
CA VAL A 51 5.72 0.78 7.20
C VAL A 51 5.53 -0.64 6.67
N LEU A 52 4.28 -1.10 6.58
CA LEU A 52 3.97 -2.44 6.09
C LEU A 52 4.35 -2.62 4.62
N SER A 53 4.03 -1.65 3.76
CA SER A 53 4.40 -1.65 2.35
C SER A 53 5.92 -1.70 2.16
N ALA A 54 6.67 -0.85 2.89
CA ALA A 54 8.12 -0.83 2.86
C ALA A 54 8.71 -2.18 3.31
N LEU A 55 8.18 -2.76 4.38
CA LEU A 55 8.56 -4.08 4.86
C LEU A 55 8.31 -5.17 3.82
N VAL A 56 7.13 -5.21 3.21
CA VAL A 56 6.78 -6.22 2.19
C VAL A 56 7.65 -6.07 0.96
N THR A 57 7.73 -4.86 0.42
CA THR A 57 8.49 -4.54 -0.80
C THR A 57 9.96 -4.93 -0.63
N ALA A 58 10.56 -4.54 0.49
CA ALA A 58 11.95 -4.89 0.81
C ALA A 58 12.11 -6.40 1.07
N SER A 59 11.21 -7.03 1.82
CA SER A 59 11.23 -8.48 2.06
C SER A 59 11.13 -9.28 0.76
N MET A 60 10.31 -8.80 -0.18
CA MET A 60 10.10 -9.46 -1.47
C MET A 60 11.40 -9.52 -2.26
N TYR A 61 12.10 -8.38 -2.37
CA TYR A 61 13.41 -8.28 -3.00
C TYR A 61 14.47 -9.11 -2.25
N GLU A 62 14.52 -9.01 -0.92
CA GLU A 62 15.48 -9.70 -0.07
C GLU A 62 15.38 -11.23 -0.24
N LEU A 63 14.17 -11.77 -0.17
CA LEU A 63 13.92 -13.22 -0.30
C LEU A 63 14.34 -13.78 -1.68
N HIS A 64 14.37 -12.95 -2.73
CA HIS A 64 14.68 -13.39 -4.10
C HIS A 64 16.11 -13.06 -4.54
N THR A 65 16.79 -12.16 -3.83
CA THR A 65 18.15 -11.72 -4.19
C THR A 65 19.20 -12.21 -3.19
N CYS A 66 18.86 -12.23 -1.90
CA CYS A 66 19.79 -12.59 -0.84
C CYS A 66 19.65 -14.09 -0.56
N LYS A 67 20.49 -14.94 -1.18
CA LYS A 67 20.51 -16.39 -0.91
C LYS A 67 20.61 -16.65 0.61
N HIS A 68 19.54 -17.17 1.19
CA HIS A 68 19.46 -17.92 2.45
C HIS A 68 20.32 -17.47 3.65
N ILE A 69 20.54 -16.16 3.84
CA ILE A 69 21.17 -15.64 5.07
C ILE A 69 20.23 -14.64 5.73
N SER A 70 19.19 -15.19 6.37
CA SER A 70 18.43 -14.50 7.40
C SER A 70 19.41 -14.07 8.50
N GLY A 71 19.67 -12.76 8.61
CA GLY A 71 20.41 -12.16 9.74
C GLY A 71 21.66 -11.36 9.41
N GLN A 72 22.12 -11.27 8.16
CA GLN A 72 23.31 -10.48 7.80
C GLN A 72 23.13 -9.63 6.54
N CYS A 73 22.10 -8.77 6.50
CA CYS A 73 22.03 -7.70 5.48
C CYS A 73 23.27 -6.78 5.56
N PHE A 74 23.86 -6.62 6.76
CA PHE A 74 25.06 -5.80 6.99
C PHE A 74 26.40 -6.48 6.62
N ARG A 75 26.44 -7.79 6.38
CA ARG A 75 27.69 -8.55 6.11
C ARG A 75 27.67 -9.38 4.82
N GLY A 76 26.52 -9.55 4.18
CA GLY A 76 26.34 -10.40 3.00
C GLY A 76 26.30 -9.64 1.66
N LYS A 77 26.25 -10.40 0.56
CA LYS A 77 26.17 -9.94 -0.85
C LYS A 77 24.96 -9.04 -1.18
N CYS A 78 24.06 -8.78 -0.24
CA CYS A 78 22.91 -7.92 -0.47
C CYS A 78 23.26 -6.47 -0.14
N ASN A 79 23.25 -5.62 -1.16
CA ASN A 79 23.55 -4.21 -1.01
C ASN A 79 22.42 -3.51 -0.25
N LEU A 80 22.65 -3.20 1.03
CA LEU A 80 21.70 -2.52 1.90
C LEU A 80 21.16 -1.21 1.29
N TRP A 81 21.98 -0.49 0.53
CA TRP A 81 21.54 0.72 -0.17
C TRP A 81 20.47 0.44 -1.22
N VAL A 82 20.62 -0.65 -1.97
CA VAL A 82 19.62 -1.05 -2.97
C VAL A 82 18.33 -1.46 -2.29
N LEU A 83 18.41 -2.20 -1.18
CA LEU A 83 17.24 -2.57 -0.38
C LEU A 83 16.49 -1.34 0.14
N LEU A 84 17.21 -0.37 0.72
CA LEU A 84 16.66 0.89 1.21
C LEU A 84 15.96 1.69 0.11
N ILE A 85 16.58 1.80 -1.07
CA ILE A 85 16.00 2.51 -2.21
C ILE A 85 14.75 1.80 -2.71
N ILE A 86 14.79 0.48 -2.90
CA ILE A 86 13.64 -0.30 -3.38
C ILE A 86 12.48 -0.22 -2.37
N GLY A 87 12.74 -0.47 -1.09
CA GLY A 87 11.72 -0.40 -0.04
C GLY A 87 11.10 0.99 0.08
N TYR A 88 11.91 2.04 0.07
CA TYR A 88 11.44 3.42 0.17
C TYR A 88 10.64 3.86 -1.06
N VAL A 89 11.18 3.68 -2.27
CA VAL A 89 10.55 4.13 -3.51
C VAL A 89 9.26 3.36 -3.78
N GLY A 90 9.29 2.03 -3.60
CA GLY A 90 8.10 1.20 -3.76
C GLY A 90 7.02 1.60 -2.77
N SER A 91 7.38 1.83 -1.51
CA SER A 91 6.39 2.19 -0.49
C SER A 91 5.85 3.62 -0.62
N VAL A 92 6.70 4.65 -0.56
CA VAL A 92 6.24 6.04 -0.47
C VAL A 92 5.57 6.49 -1.77
N GLY A 93 6.14 6.12 -2.92
CA GLY A 93 5.59 6.47 -4.22
C GLY A 93 4.20 5.87 -4.41
N ILE A 94 4.02 4.60 -4.01
CA ILE A 94 2.77 3.87 -4.26
C ILE A 94 1.73 4.18 -3.20
N ALA A 95 2.11 4.33 -1.93
CA ALA A 95 1.21 4.81 -0.88
C ALA A 95 0.50 6.08 -1.36
N THR A 96 1.28 7.09 -1.78
CA THR A 96 0.77 8.36 -2.33
C THR A 96 -0.21 8.17 -3.48
N ILE A 97 0.06 7.24 -4.41
CA ILE A 97 -0.85 6.95 -5.52
C ILE A 97 -2.17 6.35 -4.99
N SER A 98 -2.07 5.35 -4.11
CA SER A 98 -3.19 4.54 -3.65
C SER A 98 -4.16 5.27 -2.71
N ASP A 99 -3.64 6.11 -1.82
CA ASP A 99 -4.43 6.66 -0.72
C ASP A 99 -4.66 8.17 -0.80
N SER A 100 -4.02 8.83 -1.76
CA SER A 100 -4.11 10.28 -1.93
C SER A 100 -4.52 10.64 -3.36
N LEU A 101 -3.76 10.21 -4.39
CA LEU A 101 -4.05 10.61 -5.78
C LEU A 101 -5.31 9.94 -6.34
N ILE A 102 -5.43 8.60 -6.23
CA ILE A 102 -6.62 7.90 -6.75
C ILE A 102 -7.88 8.31 -5.97
N PRO A 103 -7.86 8.43 -4.63
CA PRO A 103 -8.99 8.96 -3.87
C PRO A 103 -9.40 10.36 -4.30
N TYR A 104 -8.45 11.28 -4.47
CA TYR A 104 -8.75 12.62 -5.02
C TYR A 104 -9.39 12.57 -6.41
N ILE A 105 -8.91 11.71 -7.31
CA ILE A 105 -9.56 11.48 -8.62
C ILE A 105 -10.99 10.96 -8.42
N GLY A 106 -11.20 10.05 -7.46
CA GLY A 106 -12.52 9.56 -7.08
C GLY A 106 -13.44 10.68 -6.59
N GLU A 107 -12.94 11.57 -5.74
CA GLU A 107 -13.67 12.74 -5.24
C GLU A 107 -14.09 13.67 -6.38
N VAL A 108 -13.19 13.90 -7.34
CA VAL A 108 -13.48 14.70 -8.54
C VAL A 108 -14.56 14.05 -9.39
N LEU A 109 -14.44 12.75 -9.67
CA LEU A 109 -15.37 12.00 -10.52
C LEU A 109 -16.76 11.82 -9.87
N LEU A 110 -16.80 11.67 -8.55
CA LEU A 110 -18.04 11.59 -7.77
C LEU A 110 -18.64 12.96 -7.45
N ASN A 111 -18.00 14.03 -7.91
CA ASN A 111 -18.39 15.41 -7.70
C ASN A 111 -18.57 15.78 -6.21
N LEU A 112 -17.67 15.30 -5.34
CA LEU A 112 -17.69 15.61 -3.90
C LEU A 112 -17.32 17.08 -3.64
N PRO A 113 -17.86 17.70 -2.57
CA PRO A 113 -17.72 19.14 -2.34
C PRO A 113 -16.33 19.58 -1.86
N ASN A 114 -15.67 18.81 -0.99
CA ASN A 114 -14.47 19.25 -0.27
C ASN A 114 -13.21 18.49 -0.69
N ARG A 115 -12.83 18.59 -1.98
CA ARG A 115 -11.74 17.80 -2.56
C ARG A 115 -10.38 18.39 -2.20
N GLU A 116 -9.51 17.59 -1.61
CA GLU A 116 -8.15 17.99 -1.25
C GLU A 116 -7.18 16.85 -1.57
N ILE A 117 -5.92 17.16 -1.87
CA ILE A 117 -4.88 16.15 -2.05
C ILE A 117 -4.01 16.18 -0.80
N HIS A 118 -3.89 15.04 -0.12
CA HIS A 118 -3.02 14.91 1.05
C HIS A 118 -1.73 14.16 0.74
N ILE A 119 -0.62 14.87 0.54
CA ILE A 119 0.65 14.20 0.19
C ILE A 119 1.45 13.87 1.46
N GLY A 120 1.26 12.68 2.00
CA GLY A 120 1.75 12.32 3.33
C GLY A 120 3.27 12.46 3.53
N PHE A 121 4.08 12.12 2.52
CA PHE A 121 5.55 12.26 2.62
C PHE A 121 6.06 13.71 2.56
N ILE A 122 5.19 14.66 2.20
CA ILE A 122 5.46 16.11 2.23
C ILE A 122 4.88 16.71 3.49
N GLU A 123 3.57 16.51 3.75
CA GLU A 123 2.85 17.10 4.88
C GLU A 123 3.32 16.57 6.23
N LYS A 124 3.58 15.27 6.30
CA LYS A 124 4.11 14.58 7.50
C LYS A 124 5.44 13.92 7.19
N TRP A 125 6.31 14.61 6.44
CA TRP A 125 7.62 14.12 6.00
C TRP A 125 8.46 13.53 7.15
N TRP A 126 8.40 14.17 8.33
CA TRP A 126 9.13 13.77 9.53
C TRP A 126 8.64 12.45 10.13
N LEU A 127 7.43 12.02 9.79
CA LEU A 127 6.83 10.78 10.26
C LEU A 127 6.89 9.70 9.18
N VAL A 128 6.42 10.01 7.98
CA VAL A 128 6.27 9.05 6.87
C VAL A 128 7.62 8.56 6.37
N ASN A 129 8.59 9.46 6.13
CA ASN A 129 9.87 9.07 5.56
C ASN A 129 10.70 8.20 6.53
N PRO A 130 10.86 8.56 7.83
CA PRO A 130 11.55 7.70 8.77
C PRO A 130 10.88 6.34 8.97
N LEU A 131 9.54 6.29 8.95
CA LEU A 131 8.80 5.05 9.07
C LEU A 131 8.92 4.14 7.85
N ALA A 132 8.98 4.71 6.63
CA ALA A 132 9.29 3.94 5.42
C ALA A 132 10.69 3.31 5.50
N LEU A 133 11.69 4.07 5.98
CA LEU A 133 13.04 3.55 6.20
C LEU A 133 13.06 2.47 7.29
N LEU A 134 12.29 2.65 8.38
CA LEU A 134 12.15 1.67 9.45
C LEU A 134 11.53 0.37 8.93
N GLY A 135 10.43 0.44 8.17
CA GLY A 135 9.80 -0.72 7.55
C GLY A 135 10.76 -1.49 6.66
N THR A 136 11.54 -0.77 5.86
CA THR A 136 12.59 -1.37 5.01
C THR A 136 13.69 -2.04 5.85
N ALA A 137 14.16 -1.39 6.91
CA ALA A 137 15.18 -1.95 7.80
C ALA A 137 14.69 -3.20 8.55
N LEU A 138 13.39 -3.27 8.88
CA LEU A 138 12.79 -4.45 9.53
C LEU A 138 12.83 -5.69 8.62
N ALA A 139 12.82 -5.51 7.30
CA ALA A 139 12.96 -6.62 6.35
C ALA A 139 14.28 -7.37 6.59
N CYS A 140 15.38 -6.65 6.85
CA CYS A 140 16.71 -7.22 7.10
C CYS A 140 16.78 -8.17 8.29
N PHE A 141 15.86 -8.02 9.25
CA PHE A 141 15.82 -8.85 10.47
C PHE A 141 14.83 -9.99 10.34
N ARG A 142 13.65 -9.73 9.78
CA ARG A 142 12.57 -10.73 9.63
C ARG A 142 11.80 -10.49 8.35
N PRO A 143 12.33 -10.93 7.19
CA PRO A 143 11.66 -10.72 5.92
C PRO A 143 10.36 -11.54 5.88
N ARG A 144 9.23 -10.85 5.73
CA ARG A 144 7.89 -11.45 5.69
C ARG A 144 7.00 -10.69 4.73
N THR A 145 6.35 -11.41 3.82
CA THR A 145 5.48 -10.81 2.80
C THR A 145 4.00 -11.00 3.11
N LYS A 146 3.54 -12.22 3.39
CA LYS A 146 2.09 -12.54 3.46
C LYS A 146 1.27 -11.69 4.44
N PHE A 147 1.58 -11.75 5.74
CA PHE A 147 0.81 -11.03 6.76
C PHE A 147 0.98 -9.50 6.65
N PRO A 148 2.21 -8.96 6.52
CA PRO A 148 2.39 -7.53 6.30
C PRO A 148 1.69 -7.01 5.03
N HIS A 149 1.64 -7.80 3.95
CA HIS A 149 0.92 -7.44 2.72
C HIS A 149 -0.59 -7.34 2.95
N ALA A 150 -1.18 -8.32 3.64
CA ALA A 150 -2.58 -8.24 4.01
C ALA A 150 -2.88 -7.01 4.88
N GLY A 151 -2.03 -6.73 5.88
CA GLY A 151 -2.17 -5.50 6.68
C GLY A 151 -2.06 -4.23 5.83
N HIS A 152 -1.07 -4.16 4.94
CA HIS A 152 -0.86 -3.03 4.03
C HIS A 152 -2.09 -2.77 3.16
N VAL A 153 -2.63 -3.79 2.48
CA VAL A 153 -3.79 -3.64 1.59
C VAL A 153 -5.04 -3.19 2.36
N LEU A 154 -5.30 -3.77 3.54
CA LEU A 154 -6.47 -3.39 4.35
C LEU A 154 -6.38 -1.95 4.85
N LEU A 155 -5.23 -1.59 5.44
CA LEU A 155 -5.03 -0.25 5.99
C LEU A 155 -4.95 0.83 4.90
N SER A 156 -4.42 0.50 3.71
CA SER A 156 -4.47 1.41 2.55
C SER A 156 -5.91 1.65 2.12
N THR A 157 -6.73 0.60 2.08
CA THR A 157 -8.16 0.75 1.74
C THR A 157 -8.88 1.66 2.72
N TRP A 158 -8.60 1.52 4.02
CA TRP A 158 -9.19 2.40 5.02
C TRP A 158 -8.61 3.81 4.97
N ALA A 159 -7.32 3.99 4.68
CA ALA A 159 -6.74 5.31 4.46
C ALA A 159 -7.43 6.02 3.27
N SER A 160 -7.51 5.37 2.11
CA SER A 160 -8.25 5.87 0.94
C SER A 160 -9.71 6.20 1.27
N LEU A 161 -10.35 5.40 2.12
CA LEU A 161 -11.71 5.68 2.58
C LEU A 161 -11.79 6.95 3.41
N PHE A 162 -10.93 7.12 4.42
CA PHE A 162 -10.96 8.32 5.26
C PHE A 162 -10.55 9.57 4.49
N HIS A 163 -9.75 9.44 3.44
CA HIS A 163 -9.53 10.49 2.45
C HIS A 163 -10.84 10.92 1.78
N ILE A 164 -11.59 9.96 1.22
CA ILE A 164 -12.92 10.24 0.64
C ILE A 164 -13.90 10.82 1.67
N ILE A 165 -13.89 10.34 2.92
CA ILE A 165 -14.76 10.85 3.99
C ILE A 165 -14.49 12.32 4.30
N MET A 166 -13.22 12.77 4.24
CA MET A 166 -12.90 14.21 4.40
C MET A 166 -13.58 15.06 3.33
N ALA A 167 -13.76 14.52 2.12
CA ALA A 167 -14.39 15.24 1.01
C ALA A 167 -15.92 15.24 1.03
N ILE A 168 -16.56 14.43 1.89
CA ILE A 168 -18.01 14.30 1.96
C ILE A 168 -18.63 15.43 2.77
N GLU A 169 -19.75 15.96 2.27
CA GLU A 169 -20.64 16.83 3.02
C GLU A 169 -22.08 16.34 2.88
N GLY A 170 -22.81 16.27 3.99
CA GLY A 170 -24.19 15.79 4.00
C GLY A 170 -24.32 14.27 3.85
N SER A 171 -25.40 13.82 3.21
CA SER A 171 -25.72 12.41 3.03
C SER A 171 -25.40 11.92 1.62
N LEU A 172 -24.80 10.72 1.51
CA LEU A 172 -24.53 10.10 0.23
C LEU A 172 -25.77 9.42 -0.36
N ASN A 173 -25.96 9.56 -1.67
CA ASN A 173 -26.89 8.75 -2.44
C ASN A 173 -26.39 7.30 -2.56
N TRP A 174 -27.31 6.34 -2.68
CA TRP A 174 -26.98 4.90 -2.73
C TRP A 174 -25.99 4.53 -3.86
N TYR A 175 -26.07 5.18 -5.02
CA TYR A 175 -25.18 4.91 -6.16
C TYR A 175 -23.74 5.37 -5.91
N LEU A 176 -23.52 6.37 -5.05
CA LEU A 176 -22.18 6.83 -4.68
C LEU A 176 -21.43 5.75 -3.88
N TYR A 177 -22.12 4.93 -3.09
CA TYR A 177 -21.47 3.81 -2.39
C TYR A 177 -20.91 2.78 -3.38
N VAL A 178 -21.60 2.53 -4.49
CA VAL A 178 -21.08 1.65 -5.56
C VAL A 178 -19.84 2.28 -6.21
N GLY A 179 -19.88 3.59 -6.49
CA GLY A 179 -18.74 4.32 -7.00
C GLY A 179 -17.53 4.26 -6.06
N ILE A 180 -17.74 4.58 -4.77
CA ILE A 180 -16.71 4.53 -3.73
C ILE A 180 -16.15 3.11 -3.60
N PHE A 181 -16.98 2.08 -3.62
CA PHE A 181 -16.52 0.70 -3.57
C PHE A 181 -15.55 0.38 -4.71
N LEU A 182 -15.91 0.76 -5.94
CA LEU A 182 -15.05 0.55 -7.12
C LEU A 182 -13.75 1.36 -7.02
N PHE A 183 -13.83 2.62 -6.56
CA PHE A 183 -12.64 3.43 -6.35
C PHE A 183 -11.73 2.82 -5.29
N LEU A 184 -12.23 2.43 -4.13
CA LEU A 184 -11.44 1.78 -3.07
C LEU A 184 -10.78 0.50 -3.58
N PHE A 185 -11.52 -0.32 -4.32
CA PHE A 185 -10.98 -1.55 -4.89
C PHE A 185 -9.83 -1.25 -5.87
N LEU A 186 -10.04 -0.36 -6.84
CA LEU A 186 -9.02 -0.04 -7.85
C LEU A 186 -7.82 0.71 -7.27
N ALA A 187 -8.08 1.60 -6.31
CA ALA A 187 -7.09 2.42 -5.62
C ALA A 187 -6.08 1.60 -4.85
N VAL A 188 -6.42 0.38 -4.44
CA VAL A 188 -5.50 -0.47 -3.66
C VAL A 188 -5.04 -1.66 -4.48
N TRP A 189 -5.94 -2.32 -5.22
CA TRP A 189 -5.64 -3.54 -5.95
C TRP A 189 -4.51 -3.34 -6.96
N THR A 190 -4.54 -2.24 -7.71
CA THR A 190 -3.56 -2.00 -8.77
C THR A 190 -2.22 -1.46 -8.23
N PRO A 191 -2.16 -0.37 -7.45
CA PRO A 191 -0.88 0.17 -7.01
C PRO A 191 -0.21 -0.70 -5.93
N CYS A 192 -0.94 -1.18 -4.91
CA CYS A 192 -0.31 -1.92 -3.80
C CYS A 192 0.24 -3.27 -4.25
N CYS A 193 -0.46 -4.00 -5.14
CA CYS A 193 0.09 -5.24 -5.70
C CYS A 193 1.29 -5.00 -6.62
N LEU A 194 1.28 -3.90 -7.38
CA LEU A 194 2.41 -3.51 -8.21
C LEU A 194 3.64 -3.19 -7.34
N SER A 195 3.47 -2.47 -6.23
CA SER A 195 4.54 -2.17 -5.26
C SER A 195 5.13 -3.42 -4.65
N ASP A 196 4.28 -4.23 -4.04
CA ASP A 196 4.74 -5.22 -3.09
C ASP A 196 5.34 -6.45 -3.79
N ILE A 197 4.99 -6.65 -5.06
CA ILE A 197 5.35 -7.83 -5.85
C ILE A 197 6.15 -7.44 -7.08
N VAL A 198 5.56 -6.67 -8.00
CA VAL A 198 6.16 -6.47 -9.32
C VAL A 198 7.42 -5.62 -9.24
N PHE A 199 7.32 -4.45 -8.60
CA PHE A 199 8.41 -3.49 -8.49
C PHE A 199 9.71 -4.10 -7.93
N PRO A 200 9.75 -4.76 -6.76
CA PRO A 200 10.97 -5.35 -6.23
C PRO A 200 11.54 -6.45 -7.11
N LEU A 201 10.67 -7.24 -7.78
CA LEU A 201 11.10 -8.32 -8.67
C LEU A 201 11.76 -7.82 -9.96
N LEU A 202 11.49 -6.58 -10.40
CA LEU A 202 12.20 -5.97 -11.55
C LEU A 202 13.70 -5.80 -11.30
N PHE A 203 14.14 -5.79 -10.05
CA PHE A 203 15.55 -5.62 -9.67
C PHE A 203 16.25 -6.95 -9.33
N VAL A 204 15.54 -8.08 -9.42
CA VAL A 204 16.10 -9.42 -9.18
C VAL A 204 16.79 -9.91 -10.45
N LYS A 205 17.98 -10.53 -10.31
CA LYS A 205 18.68 -11.16 -11.44
C LYS A 205 17.93 -12.41 -11.92
N GLU A 206 17.86 -12.61 -13.24
CA GLU A 206 17.09 -13.70 -13.88
C GLU A 206 17.43 -15.11 -13.32
N ASP A 207 18.72 -15.43 -13.15
CA ASP A 207 19.15 -16.74 -12.62
C ASP A 207 18.58 -17.05 -11.22
N ASN A 208 18.47 -16.03 -10.35
CA ASN A 208 17.91 -16.19 -9.00
C ASN A 208 16.37 -16.30 -9.04
N PHE A 209 15.72 -15.71 -10.04
CA PHE A 209 14.27 -15.74 -10.18
C PHE A 209 13.78 -17.14 -10.55
N PHE A 210 14.46 -17.83 -11.47
CA PHE A 210 14.11 -19.20 -11.88
C PHE A 210 14.37 -20.24 -10.79
N ASP A 211 15.47 -20.14 -10.04
CA ASP A 211 15.75 -20.99 -8.86
C ASP A 211 14.60 -20.88 -7.83
N SER A 212 14.12 -19.66 -7.57
CA SER A 212 13.06 -19.42 -6.57
C SER A 212 11.66 -19.95 -6.96
N GLN A 213 11.42 -20.16 -8.25
CA GLN A 213 10.16 -20.75 -8.75
C GLN A 213 10.21 -22.28 -8.82
N ALA A 214 11.39 -22.89 -8.94
CA ALA A 214 11.54 -24.34 -8.99
C ALA A 214 11.33 -25.03 -7.62
N ASP A 215 11.50 -24.28 -6.52
CA ASP A 215 11.32 -24.75 -5.14
C ASP A 215 9.88 -24.59 -4.59
N LYS A 216 8.90 -24.19 -5.42
CA LYS A 216 7.47 -24.08 -5.06
C LYS A 216 6.62 -25.12 -5.77
#